data_AF-A0A820R2X1-F1
#
_entry.id   AF-A0A820R2X1-F1
#
_cell.length_a   1.000
_cell.length_b   1.000
_cell.length_c   1.000
_cell.angle_alpha   90.00
_cell.angle_beta   90.00
_cell.angle_gamma   90.00
#
_symmetry.space_group_name_H-M   'P 1'
#
loop_
_entity.id
_entity.type
_entity.pdbx_description
1 polymer ?
#
loop_
_entity_poly.entity_id
_entity_poly.type
_entity_poly.pdbx_seq_one_letter_code
_entity_poly.pdbx_strand_id
1 'polypeptide(L)' 'MDLDSSVYCHRGLDSRVSSDNDENLTNFTCLCPASYYGHTCQYQNQRVSLTIRFQAFYDSWRIPFTIIISLI' A
#
# COMPACT_ATOMS: atom_id res chain seq x y z
N MET A 1 6.65 36.08 5.80
CA MET A 1 7.35 34.85 6.25
C MET A 1 6.36 33.74 6.00
N ASP A 2 6.17 33.45 4.72
CA ASP A 2 5.11 32.59 4.22
C ASP A 2 5.81 31.29 3.89
N LEU A 3 5.86 30.42 4.88
CA LEU A 3 6.50 29.13 4.80
C LEU A 3 5.60 28.23 3.94
N ASP A 4 5.69 28.39 2.62
CA ASP A 4 5.46 27.30 1.68
C ASP A 4 6.54 26.25 1.96
N SER A 5 6.38 25.56 3.09
CA SER A 5 7.08 24.33 3.40
C SER A 5 6.53 23.33 2.40
N SER A 6 7.06 23.35 1.18
CA SER A 6 6.70 22.43 0.10
C SER A 6 6.70 21.01 0.68
N VAL A 7 5.50 20.49 0.97
CA VAL A 7 5.33 19.17 1.55
C VAL A 7 5.75 18.20 0.46
N TYR A 8 7.02 17.79 0.50
CA TYR A 8 7.62 16.95 -0.54
C TYR A 8 7.02 15.54 -0.46
N CYS A 9 6.27 15.15 -1.48
CA CYS A 9 5.77 13.79 -1.59
C CYS A 9 6.90 12.87 -2.09
N HIS A 10 7.50 12.06 -1.21
CA HIS A 10 8.72 11.28 -1.52
C HIS A 10 8.64 10.45 -2.81
N ARG A 11 7.61 9.60 -2.90
CA ARG A 11 7.34 8.71 -4.04
C ARG A 11 5.93 8.92 -4.59
N GLY A 12 5.30 10.03 -4.20
CA GLY A 12 3.93 10.38 -4.56
C GLY A 12 3.90 11.56 -5.52
N LEU A 13 2.68 12.05 -5.77
CA LEU A 13 2.43 13.25 -6.54
C LEU A 13 1.83 14.34 -5.66
N ASP A 14 2.39 15.54 -5.74
CA ASP A 14 1.88 16.74 -5.11
C ASP A 14 0.52 17.12 -5.72
N SER A 15 -0.54 17.18 -4.91
CA SER A 15 -1.90 17.49 -5.36
C SER A 15 -2.56 18.55 -4.49
N ARG A 16 -3.36 19.42 -5.11
CA ARG A 16 -4.20 20.40 -4.42
C ARG A 16 -5.65 19.96 -4.54
N VAL A 17 -6.32 19.76 -3.41
CA VAL A 17 -7.74 19.40 -3.37
C VAL A 17 -8.51 20.61 -2.86
N SER A 18 -9.46 21.08 -3.66
CA SER A 18 -10.43 22.10 -3.27
C SER A 18 -11.65 21.39 -2.70
N SER A 19 -12.06 21.77 -1.50
CA SER A 19 -13.26 21.25 -0.84
C SER A 19 -14.44 22.16 -1.12
N ASP A 20 -15.49 21.64 -1.75
CA ASP A 20 -16.67 22.41 -2.18
C ASP A 20 -17.45 23.02 -0.99
N ASN A 21 -17.31 22.45 0.21
CA ASN A 21 -17.96 22.96 1.43
C ASN A 21 -17.25 24.17 2.05
N ASP A 22 -16.02 24.47 1.65
CA ASP A 22 -15.24 25.62 2.11
C ASP A 22 -14.68 26.31 0.88
N GLU A 23 -15.41 27.30 0.36
CA GLU A 23 -15.18 27.99 -0.92
C GLU A 23 -13.76 28.60 -1.11
N ASN A 24 -12.87 28.50 -0.12
CA ASN A 24 -11.48 28.98 -0.19
C ASN A 24 -10.43 28.03 0.42
N LEU A 25 -10.76 26.78 0.77
CA LEU A 25 -9.78 25.86 1.36
C LEU A 25 -9.22 24.89 0.32
N THR A 26 -8.18 25.32 -0.39
CA THR A 26 -7.31 24.40 -1.14
C THR A 26 -6.30 23.75 -0.19
N ASN A 27 -6.51 22.47 0.11
CA ASN A 27 -5.58 21.69 0.91
C ASN A 27 -4.54 21.00 0.03
N PHE A 28 -3.28 21.12 0.40
CA PHE A 28 -2.21 20.32 -0.18
C PHE A 28 -2.27 18.89 0.35
N THR A 29 -2.17 17.91 -0.53
CA THR A 29 -2.13 16.49 -0.17
C THR A 29 -1.27 15.69 -1.14
N CYS A 30 -0.69 14.59 -0.66
CA CYS A 30 0.06 13.67 -1.49
C CYS A 30 -0.84 12.57 -2.04
N LEU A 31 -0.81 12.34 -3.35
CA LEU A 31 -1.35 11.13 -3.97
C LEU A 31 -0.28 10.05 -3.97
N CYS A 32 -0.47 9.01 -3.15
CA CYS A 32 0.49 7.92 -3.06
C CYS A 32 0.16 6.78 -4.03
N PRO A 33 1.17 6.17 -4.69
CA PRO A 33 0.99 4.92 -5.43
C PRO A 33 0.61 3.77 -4.49
N ALA A 34 0.02 2.69 -5.03
CA ALA A 34 -0.61 1.62 -4.24
C ALA A 34 0.28 0.93 -3.19
N SER A 35 1.60 1.02 -3.33
CA SER A 35 2.57 0.44 -2.39
C SER A 35 3.11 1.43 -1.36
N TYR A 36 2.63 2.67 -1.32
CA TYR A 36 3.10 3.69 -0.37
C TYR A 36 1.92 4.41 0.30
N TYR A 37 2.11 4.84 1.55
CA TYR A 37 1.10 5.54 2.33
C TYR A 37 1.72 6.51 3.34
N GLY A 38 0.87 7.28 4.01
CA GLY A 38 1.26 8.37 4.92
C GLY A 38 1.16 9.74 4.26
N HIS A 39 1.27 10.80 5.06
CA HIS A 39 1.07 12.18 4.61
C HIS A 39 2.03 12.60 3.49
N THR A 40 3.26 12.07 3.47
CA THR A 40 4.27 12.34 2.44
C THR A 40 4.68 11.09 1.65
N CYS A 41 3.80 10.07 1.64
CA CYS A 41 4.09 8.75 1.07
C CYS A 41 5.39 8.12 1.62
N GLN A 42 5.66 8.34 2.92
CA GLN A 42 6.91 7.92 3.57
C GLN A 42 6.95 6.42 3.90
N TYR A 43 5.79 5.78 4.03
CA TYR A 43 5.71 4.37 4.42
C TYR A 43 5.49 3.50 3.20
N GLN A 44 6.33 2.48 3.04
CA GLN A 44 6.14 1.46 2.02
C GLN A 44 5.32 0.31 2.58
N ASN A 45 4.24 -0.07 1.90
CA ASN A 45 3.58 -1.32 2.15
C ASN A 45 4.44 -2.47 1.58
N GLN A 46 4.93 -3.34 2.45
CA GLN A 46 5.57 -4.59 2.02
C GLN A 46 4.49 -5.61 1.72
N ARG A 47 4.03 -5.62 0.46
CA ARG A 47 3.14 -6.69 -0.01
C ARG A 47 3.94 -7.98 -0.17
N VAL A 48 3.83 -8.88 0.81
CA VAL A 48 4.36 -10.25 0.71
C VAL A 48 3.37 -11.08 -0.10
N SER A 49 3.78 -11.58 -1.27
CA SER A 49 2.96 -12.46 -2.11
C SER A 49 3.42 -13.90 -1.94
N LEU A 50 2.61 -14.73 -1.28
CA LEU A 50 2.85 -16.16 -1.14
C LEU A 50 1.98 -16.91 -2.15
N THR A 51 2.61 -17.51 -3.17
CA THR A 51 1.91 -18.39 -4.13
C THR A 51 2.30 -19.83 -3.84
N ILE A 52 1.33 -20.65 -3.44
CA ILE A 52 1.56 -22.07 -3.12
C ILE A 52 0.93 -22.94 -4.20
N ARG A 53 1.72 -23.84 -4.77
CA ARG A 53 1.26 -24.84 -5.74
C ARG A 53 1.37 -26.22 -5.13
N PHE A 54 0.24 -26.92 -5.05
CA PHE A 54 0.17 -28.30 -4.60
C PHE A 54 -0.02 -29.23 -5.79
N GLN A 55 0.85 -30.22 -5.90
CA GLN A 55 0.73 -31.33 -6.85
C GLN A 55 0.69 -32.62 -6.03
N ALA A 56 -0.52 -33.09 -5.72
CA ALA A 56 -0.69 -34.40 -5.11
C ALA A 56 -0.42 -35.46 -6.19
N PHE A 57 0.69 -36.21 -6.07
CA PHE A 57 0.97 -37.35 -6.94
C PHE A 57 0.01 -38.50 -6.57
N TYR A 58 -1.00 -38.68 -7.41
CA TYR A 58 -1.96 -39.77 -7.30
C TYR A 58 -1.35 -41.04 -7.88
N ASP A 59 -0.89 -41.93 -7.00
CA ASP A 59 -0.99 -43.38 -7.25
C ASP A 59 -1.36 -44.17 -5.97
N SER A 60 -1.65 -43.48 -4.86
CA SER A 60 -2.14 -44.12 -3.62
C SER A 60 -3.19 -43.24 -2.92
N TRP A 61 -4.39 -43.79 -2.74
CA TRP A 61 -5.62 -43.09 -2.32
C TRP A 61 -5.63 -42.57 -0.85
N ARG A 62 -4.51 -42.62 -0.11
CA ARG A 62 -4.52 -42.35 1.35
C ARG A 62 -3.23 -41.71 1.86
N ILE A 63 -2.91 -40.50 1.44
CA ILE A 63 -1.83 -39.72 2.08
C ILE A 63 -2.40 -38.42 2.65
N PRO A 64 -2.53 -38.28 3.98
CA PRO A 64 -2.83 -36.99 4.59
C PRO A 64 -1.61 -36.06 4.44
N PHE A 65 -1.83 -34.82 4.01
CA PHE A 65 -0.80 -33.77 4.01
C PHE A 65 -1.24 -32.61 4.91
N THR A 66 -0.28 -32.01 5.61
CA THR A 66 -0.49 -30.84 6.46
C THR A 66 0.39 -29.70 5.97
N ILE A 67 -0.20 -28.53 5.79
CA ILE A 67 0.51 -27.32 5.36
C ILE A 67 0.40 -26.30 6.49
N ILE A 68 1.55 -25.90 7.04
CA ILE A 68 1.63 -24.88 8.08
C ILE A 68 2.26 -23.64 7.48
N ILE A 69 1.50 -22.54 7.46
CA ILE A 69 1.98 -21.23 7.01
C ILE A 69 2.01 -20.32 8.23
N SER A 70 3.19 -19.81 8.57
CA SER A 70 3.36 -18.81 9.63
C SER A 70 3.88 -17.52 9.01
N LEU A 71 3.20 -16.41 9.30
CA LEU A 71 3.64 -15.06 8.96
C LEU A 71 3.97 -14.37 10.28
N ILE A 72 5.24 -13.97 10.45
CA ILE A 72 5.73 -13.12 11.55
C ILE A 72 5.49 -11.66 11.23
#